data_AF-A0A109RHB7-F1
#
_entry.id   AF-A0A109RHB7-F1
#
_cell.length_a   1.000
_cell.length_b   1.000
_cell.length_c   1.000
_cell.angle_alpha   90.00
_cell.angle_beta   90.00
_cell.angle_gamma   90.00
#
_symmetry.space_group_name_H-M   'P 1'
#
loop_
_entity.id
_entity.type
_entity.pdbx_description
1 polymer ?
#
loop_
_entity_poly.entity_id
_entity_poly.type
_entity_poly.pdbx_seq_one_letter_code
_entity_poly.pdbx_strand_id
1 'polypeptide(L)' 'MLRKMDRHQAQLLVGWINKNLVGTNDPRQFGKALKGQYQDYWRYRIGNYRIIADILDDQIKINIIDVGHRKEIY' A
#
# COMPACT_ATOMS: atom_id res chain seq x y z
N MET A 1 10.33 6.43 10.69
CA MET A 1 9.92 5.24 11.48
C MET A 1 8.44 5.38 11.82
N LEU A 2 7.63 4.33 11.58
CA LEU A 2 6.17 4.27 11.78
C LEU A 2 5.75 4.63 13.22
N ARG A 3 5.60 5.92 13.54
CA ARG A 3 5.11 6.39 14.85
C ARG A 3 3.93 7.34 14.62
N LYS A 4 2.76 6.77 14.24
CA LYS A 4 1.40 7.29 14.52
C LYS A 4 0.30 6.48 13.78
N MET A 5 0.44 5.17 13.66
CA MET A 5 -0.67 4.34 13.17
C MET A 5 -1.38 3.70 14.37
N ASP A 6 -2.68 3.92 14.50
CA ASP A 6 -3.50 3.29 15.53
C ASP A 6 -3.53 1.76 15.33
N ARG A 7 -3.64 1.01 16.42
CA ARG A 7 -3.62 -0.47 16.39
C ARG A 7 -4.72 -1.05 15.51
N HIS A 8 -5.91 -0.46 15.48
CA HIS A 8 -7.01 -0.89 14.62
C HIS A 8 -6.70 -0.64 13.15
N GLN A 9 -6.04 0.46 12.83
CA GLN A 9 -5.64 0.79 11.46
C GLN A 9 -4.54 -0.17 10.98
N ALA A 10 -3.58 -0.50 11.84
CA ALA A 10 -2.58 -1.52 11.55
C ALA A 10 -3.23 -2.89 11.25
N GLN A 11 -4.19 -3.31 12.07
CA GLN A 11 -4.93 -4.56 11.84
C GLN A 11 -5.72 -4.54 10.53
N LEU A 12 -6.35 -3.42 10.18
CA LEU A 12 -7.08 -3.26 8.93
C LEU A 12 -6.15 -3.39 7.71
N LEU A 13 -4.97 -2.77 7.76
CA LEU A 13 -3.98 -2.89 6.69
C LEU A 13 -3.44 -4.30 6.55
N VAL A 14 -3.05 -4.94 7.65
CA VAL A 14 -2.55 -6.32 7.64
C VAL A 14 -3.62 -7.28 7.15
N GLY A 15 -4.87 -7.13 7.61
CA GLY A 15 -6.00 -7.93 7.13
C GLY A 15 -6.24 -7.77 5.63
N TRP A 16 -6.12 -6.54 5.13
CA TRP A 16 -6.23 -6.28 3.69
C TRP A 16 -5.08 -6.92 2.90
N ILE A 17 -3.83 -6.80 3.36
CA ILE A 17 -2.66 -7.42 2.72
C ILE A 17 -2.82 -8.94 2.66
N ASN A 18 -3.18 -9.58 3.77
CA ASN A 18 -3.36 -11.03 3.83
C ASN A 18 -4.49 -11.50 2.90
N LYS A 19 -5.56 -10.72 2.78
CA LYS A 19 -6.69 -11.08 1.93
C LYS A 19 -6.40 -10.94 0.43
N ASN A 20 -5.59 -9.96 0.04
CA ASN A 20 -5.49 -9.53 -1.37
C ASN A 20 -4.11 -9.77 -2.00
N LEU A 21 -3.04 -9.84 -1.20
CA LEU A 21 -1.67 -9.95 -1.69
C LEU A 21 -0.99 -11.27 -1.31
N VAL A 22 -1.38 -11.91 -0.21
CA VAL A 22 -0.81 -13.20 0.17
C VAL A 22 -1.41 -14.31 -0.69
N GLY A 23 -0.57 -15.06 -1.39
CA GLY A 23 -0.99 -16.16 -2.26
C GLY A 23 -1.72 -15.73 -3.53
N THR A 24 -1.70 -14.44 -3.88
CA THR A 24 -2.32 -13.95 -5.11
C THR A 24 -1.46 -14.27 -6.33
N ASN A 25 -2.10 -14.62 -7.45
CA ASN A 25 -1.42 -14.79 -8.73
C ASN A 25 -1.21 -13.45 -9.47
N ASP A 26 -1.93 -12.41 -9.07
CA ASP A 26 -1.80 -11.08 -9.64
C ASP A 26 -1.87 -10.02 -8.52
N PRO A 27 -0.72 -9.61 -7.96
CA PRO A 27 -0.71 -8.54 -6.96
C PRO A 27 -1.05 -7.18 -7.56
N ARG A 28 -0.97 -7.00 -8.89
CA ARG A 28 -1.21 -5.72 -9.56
C ARG A 28 -2.70 -5.40 -9.70
N GLN A 29 -3.58 -6.41 -9.61
CA GLN A 29 -5.03 -6.29 -9.83
C GLN A 29 -5.73 -5.24 -8.93
N PHE A 30 -5.27 -5.07 -7.69
CA PHE A 30 -5.92 -4.21 -6.70
C PHE A 30 -5.30 -2.82 -6.60
N GLY A 31 -4.24 -2.56 -7.35
CA GLY A 31 -3.46 -1.32 -7.27
C GLY A 31 -3.36 -0.63 -8.62
N LYS A 32 -2.68 0.52 -8.61
CA LYS A 32 -2.30 1.24 -9.83
C LYS A 32 -0.82 1.52 -9.80
N ALA A 33 -0.15 1.35 -10.93
CA ALA A 33 1.19 1.87 -11.13
C ALA A 33 1.23 3.38 -10.79
N LEU A 34 2.31 3.83 -10.16
CA LEU A 34 2.59 5.26 -10.05
C LEU A 34 2.97 5.83 -11.42
N LYS A 35 3.10 7.16 -11.51
CA LYS A 35 3.41 7.85 -12.76
C LYS A 35 4.86 8.34 -12.78
N GLY A 36 5.40 8.55 -13.98
CA GLY A 36 6.74 9.08 -14.18
C GLY A 36 7.81 8.11 -13.70
N GLN A 37 8.84 8.63 -13.03
CA GLN A 37 10.00 7.86 -12.57
C GLN A 37 9.69 6.75 -11.56
N TYR A 38 8.45 6.63 -11.07
CA TYR A 38 8.03 5.62 -10.10
C TYR A 38 7.10 4.56 -10.70
N GLN A 39 7.01 4.44 -12.04
CA GLN A 39 6.09 3.52 -12.72
C GLN A 39 6.21 2.05 -12.30
N ASP A 40 7.36 1.63 -11.78
CA ASP A 40 7.61 0.26 -11.31
C ASP A 40 6.98 0.00 -9.93
N TYR A 41 6.57 1.06 -9.22
CA TYR A 41 5.88 0.97 -7.95
C TYR A 41 4.38 0.93 -8.12
N TRP A 42 3.73 0.06 -7.35
CA TRP A 42 2.29 -0.07 -7.26
C TRP A 42 1.73 0.66 -6.05
N ARG A 43 0.59 1.30 -6.23
CA ARG A 43 -0.14 1.95 -5.15
C ARG A 43 -1.49 1.28 -4.90
N TYR A 44 -1.71 0.80 -3.69
CA TYR A 44 -3.00 0.34 -3.19
C TYR A 44 -3.64 1.38 -2.28
N ARG A 45 -4.96 1.52 -2.36
CA ARG A 45 -5.73 2.43 -1.49
C ARG A 45 -6.58 1.61 -0.54
N ILE A 46 -6.35 1.78 0.77
CA ILE A 46 -7.11 1.12 1.83
C ILE A 46 -7.65 2.20 2.76
N GLY A 47 -8.89 2.64 2.51
CA GLY A 47 -9.47 3.78 3.21
C GLY A 47 -8.65 5.06 3.00
N ASN A 48 -8.12 5.60 4.10
CA ASN A 48 -7.26 6.79 4.11
C ASN A 48 -5.78 6.47 3.85
N TYR A 49 -5.39 5.21 3.97
CA TYR A 49 -4.01 4.76 3.82
C TYR A 49 -3.67 4.45 2.36
N ARG A 50 -2.40 4.65 2.02
CA ARG A 50 -1.85 4.17 0.75
C ARG A 50 -0.67 3.26 1.02
N ILE A 51 -0.72 2.08 0.42
CA ILE A 51 0.43 1.20 0.38
C ILE A 51 1.14 1.45 -0.94
N ILE A 52 2.44 1.70 -0.89
CA ILE A 52 3.32 1.63 -2.05
C ILE A 52 4.03 0.28 -1.98
N ALA A 53 3.85 -0.55 -3.00
CA ALA A 53 4.58 -1.80 -3.13
C ALA A 53 5.53 -1.74 -4.31
N ASP A 54 6.68 -2.35 -4.11
CA ASP A 54 7.58 -2.76 -5.15
C ASP A 54 7.31 -4.26 -5.40
N ILE A 55 6.86 -4.58 -6.60
CA ILE A 55 6.43 -5.94 -6.98
C ILE A 55 7.55 -6.51 -7.86
N LEU A 56 8.41 -7.30 -7.22
CA LEU A 56 9.43 -8.10 -7.88
C LEU A 56 8.86 -9.48 -8.16
N ASP A 57 9.36 -10.15 -9.19
CA ASP A 57 8.76 -11.37 -9.75
C ASP A 57 8.42 -12.44 -8.70
N ASP A 58 9.29 -12.62 -7.70
CA ASP A 58 9.15 -13.62 -6.63
C ASP A 58 8.77 -13.02 -5.27
N GLN A 59 8.79 -11.69 -5.12
CA GLN A 59 8.66 -11.01 -3.82
C GLN A 59 7.95 -9.66 -3.92
N ILE A 60 7.04 -9.41 -2.98
CA ILE A 60 6.37 -8.11 -2.86
C ILE A 60 6.96 -7.38 -1.66
N LYS A 61 7.66 -6.28 -1.90
CA LYS A 61 8.14 -5.38 -0.85
C LYS A 61 7.13 -4.27 -0.61
N ILE A 62 6.58 -4.22 0.59
CA ILE A 62 5.46 -3.34 0.94
C ILE A 62 5.93 -2.19 1.84
N ASN A 63 5.77 -0.96 1.36
CA ASN A 63 5.97 0.27 2.12
C ASN A 63 4.62 0.95 2.38
N ILE A 64 4.21 1.00 3.64
CA ILE A 64 2.96 1.65 4.06
C ILE A 64 3.22 3.15 4.25
N ILE A 65 2.45 3.98 3.54
CA ILE A 65 2.49 5.44 3.68
C ILE A 65 1.13 5.90 4.20
N ASP A 66 1.14 6.55 5.35
CA ASP A 66 -0.04 7.26 5.81
C ASP A 66 -0.25 8.49 4.94
N VAL A 67 -1.47 8.65 4.43
CA VAL A 67 -1.87 9.87 3.75
C VAL A 67 -2.95 10.50 4.59
N GLY A 68 -2.50 11.42 5.44
CA GLY A 68 -3.36 12.35 6.15
C GLY A 68 -4.37 12.98 5.20
N HIS A 69 -5.54 13.33 5.77
CA HIS A 69 -6.63 14.03 5.09
C HIS A 69 -6.07 15.05 4.09
N ARG A 70 -6.69 15.17 2.91
CA ARG A 70 -6.32 16.06 1.79
C ARG A 70 -6.24 17.58 2.12
N LYS A 71 -6.16 17.94 3.40
CA LYS A 71 -6.12 19.29 3.94
C LYS A 71 -4.74 19.76 4.41
N GLU A 72 -3.71 18.90 4.45
CA GLU A 72 -2.34 19.29 4.86
C GLU A 72 -1.25 18.94 3.83
N ILE A 73 -1.57 18.85 2.53
CA ILE A 73 -0.56 18.72 1.47
C ILE A 73 -0.71 19.87 0.45
N TYR A 74 -0.95 21.08 0.95
CA TYR A 74 -0.71 22.35 0.24
C TYR A 74 -0.17 23.37 1.23
#